data_AF-A0A1M7NLY8-F1
#
_entry.id   AF-A0A1M7NLY8-F1
#
_cell.length_a   1.000
_cell.length_b   1.000
_cell.length_c   1.000
_cell.angle_alpha   90.00
_cell.angle_beta   90.00
_cell.angle_gamma   90.00
#
_symmetry.space_group_name_H-M   'P 1'
#
loop_
_entity.id
_entity.type
_entity.pdbx_description
1 polymer ?
#
loop_
_entity_poly.entity_id
_entity_poly.type
_entity_poly.pdbx_seq_one_letter_code
_entity_poly.pdbx_strand_id
1 'polypeptide(L)' 'HKEVISNLESIHGALLRMNRSIQSEGTFGIIKWDRAYKRLFRKGEKAVILEFTLISCGFNLYKYHNKRNRTPLVV' A
#
# COMPACT_ATOMS: atom_id res chain seq x y z
N HIS A 1 14.94 4.27 22.15
CA HIS A 1 13.75 5.10 21.84
C HIS A 1 14.06 6.53 21.40
N LYS A 2 15.05 7.23 21.96
CA LYS A 2 15.40 8.62 21.55
C LYS A 2 15.72 8.76 20.06
N GLU A 3 16.48 7.83 19.49
CA GLU A 3 16.82 7.81 18.06
C GLU A 3 15.58 7.69 17.17
N VAL A 4 14.65 6.78 17.51
CA VAL A 4 13.40 6.60 16.76
C VAL A 4 12.56 7.87 16.77
N ILE A 5 12.43 8.51 17.93
CA ILE A 5 11.69 9.78 18.06
C ILE A 5 12.37 10.88 17.24
N SER A 6 13.69 11.01 17.35
CA SER A 6 14.49 11.96 16.55
C SER A 6 14.30 11.75 15.04
N ASN A 7 14.34 10.49 14.59
CA ASN A 7 14.09 10.15 13.18
C ASN A 7 12.67 10.50 12.76
N LEU A 8 11.66 10.27 13.60
CA LEU A 8 10.27 10.62 13.33
C LEU A 8 10.03 12.14 13.33
N GLU A 9 10.74 12.92 14.14
CA GLU A 9 10.57 14.37 14.22
C GLU A 9 11.44 15.12 13.19
N SER A 10 12.45 14.45 12.62
CA SER A 10 13.26 15.01 11.55
C SER A 10 12.44 15.36 10.30
N ILE A 11 12.88 16.38 9.57
CA ILE A 11 12.29 16.77 8.27
C ILE A 11 12.26 15.58 7.31
N HIS A 12 13.35 14.80 7.28
CA HIS A 12 13.44 13.60 6.44
C HIS A 12 12.39 12.55 6.83
N GLY A 13 12.22 12.29 8.13
CA GLY A 13 11.20 11.36 8.61
C GLY A 13 9.78 11.81 8.30
N ALA A 14 9.49 13.12 8.41
CA ALA A 14 8.21 13.69 8.01
C ALA A 14 7.93 13.48 6.51
N LEU A 15 8.92 13.72 5.65
CA LEU A 15 8.83 13.47 4.21
C LEU A 15 8.58 11.99 3.89
N LEU A 16 9.29 11.06 4.55
CA LEU A 16 9.07 9.62 4.37
C LEU A 16 7.66 9.19 4.79
N ARG A 17 7.13 9.73 5.89
CA ARG A 17 5.74 9.45 6.32
C ARG A 17 4.73 9.97 5.32
N MET A 18 4.92 11.18 4.80
CA MET A 18 4.06 11.75 3.76
C MET A 18 4.10 10.90 2.48
N ASN A 19 5.30 10.48 2.05
CA ASN A 19 5.43 9.57 0.90
C ASN A 19 4.71 8.23 1.14
N ARG A 20 4.74 7.72 2.38
CA ARG A 20 4.03 6.49 2.75
C ARG A 20 2.52 6.67 2.77
N SER A 21 1.99 7.81 3.24
CA SER A 21 0.55 8.08 3.21
C SER A 21 0.05 8.23 1.77
N ILE A 22 0.80 8.94 0.91
CA ILE A 22 0.49 9.07 -0.52
C ILE A 22 0.46 7.69 -1.22
N GLN A 23 1.43 6.82 -0.94
CA GLN A 23 1.45 5.46 -1.50
C GLN A 23 0.25 4.61 -1.04
N SER A 24 -0.13 4.75 0.23
CA SER A 24 -1.31 4.07 0.78
C SER A 24 -2.58 4.54 0.06
N GLU A 25 -2.79 5.86 -0.04
CA GLU A 25 -3.94 6.45 -0.73
C GLU A 25 -4.01 6.03 -2.21
N GLY A 26 -2.88 6.09 -2.93
CA GLY A 26 -2.80 5.63 -4.31
C GLY A 26 -3.15 4.15 -4.46
N THR A 27 -2.70 3.30 -3.52
CA THR A 27 -3.05 1.87 -3.49
C THR A 27 -4.56 1.66 -3.30
N PHE A 28 -5.18 2.40 -2.37
CA PHE A 28 -6.62 2.37 -2.18
C PHE A 28 -7.39 2.85 -3.41
N GLY A 29 -6.90 3.87 -4.11
CA GLY A 29 -7.47 4.35 -5.37
C GLY A 29 -7.52 3.25 -6.43
N ILE A 30 -6.38 2.58 -6.66
CA ILE A 30 -6.27 1.47 -7.64
C ILE A 30 -7.17 0.29 -7.26
N ILE A 31 -7.18 -0.11 -5.99
CA ILE A 31 -8.02 -1.23 -5.52
C ILE A 31 -9.50 -0.91 -5.75
N LYS A 32 -9.95 0.30 -5.39
CA LYS A 32 -11.37 0.66 -5.49
C LYS A 32 -11.83 0.88 -6.94
N TRP A 33 -11.07 1.63 -7.73
CA TRP A 33 -11.45 2.01 -9.10
C TRP A 33 -10.99 0.98 -10.13
N ASP A 34 -9.68 0.75 -10.26
CA ASP A 34 -9.11 -0.09 -11.32
C ASP A 34 -9.44 -1.58 -11.13
N ARG A 35 -9.60 -2.03 -9.88
CA ARG A 35 -9.99 -3.42 -9.55
C ARG A 35 -11.47 -3.56 -9.19
N ALA A 36 -12.26 -2.50 -9.35
CA ALA A 36 -13.70 -2.47 -9.08
C ALA A 36 -14.11 -2.95 -7.67
N TYR A 37 -13.23 -2.85 -6.68
CA TYR A 37 -13.53 -3.20 -5.29
C TYR A 37 -14.35 -2.09 -4.61
N LYS A 38 -15.67 -2.07 -4.86
CA LYS A 38 -16.55 -0.97 -4.44
C LYS A 38 -17.05 -1.09 -3.00
N ARG A 39 -17.24 -2.32 -2.48
CA ARG A 39 -17.78 -2.60 -1.15
C ARG A 39 -17.21 -3.92 -0.62
N LEU A 40 -17.17 -4.05 0.71
CA LEU A 40 -16.84 -5.32 1.37
C LEU A 40 -17.89 -6.37 1.00
N PHE A 41 -17.45 -7.57 0.62
CA PHE A 41 -18.35 -8.66 0.29
C PHE A 41 -18.73 -9.50 1.51
N ARG A 42 -17.81 -9.62 2.47
CA ARG A 42 -18.01 -10.40 3.70
C ARG A 42 -18.58 -9.54 4.84
N LYS A 43 -19.31 -10.20 5.73
CA LYS A 43 -19.85 -9.61 6.97
C LYS A 43 -19.10 -10.13 8.18
N GLY A 44 -19.02 -9.31 9.23
CA GLY A 44 -18.32 -9.63 10.48
C GLY A 44 -16.83 -9.28 10.41
N GLU A 45 -16.31 -8.74 11.51
CA GLU A 45 -14.97 -8.15 11.59
C GLU A 45 -13.87 -9.09 11.10
N LYS A 46 -13.83 -10.34 11.60
CA LYS A 46 -12.81 -11.33 11.20
C LYS A 46 -12.82 -11.62 9.70
N ALA A 47 -14.00 -11.73 9.11
CA ALA A 47 -14.15 -12.06 7.70
C ALA A 47 -13.77 -10.87 6.80
N VAL A 48 -14.09 -9.64 7.24
CA VAL A 48 -13.67 -8.39 6.60
C VAL A 48 -12.16 -8.23 6.66
N ILE A 49 -11.53 -8.48 7.81
CA ILE A 49 -10.07 -8.45 7.95
C ILE A 49 -9.43 -9.46 6.99
N LEU A 50 -9.95 -10.69 6.92
CA LEU A 50 -9.45 -11.71 6.00
C LEU A 50 -9.57 -11.26 4.54
N GLU A 51 -10.72 -10.71 4.13
CA GLU A 51 -10.94 -10.20 2.77
C GLU A 51 -9.94 -9.10 2.42
N PHE A 52 -9.83 -8.10 3.29
CA PHE A 52 -8.95 -6.96 3.09
C PHE A 52 -7.47 -7.37 3.05
N THR A 53 -7.08 -8.34 3.89
CA THR A 53 -5.73 -8.90 3.92
C THR A 53 -5.41 -9.64 2.61
N LEU A 54 -6.33 -10.47 2.10
CA LEU A 54 -6.13 -11.20 0.84
C LEU A 54 -5.98 -10.25 -0.36
N ILE A 55 -6.81 -9.20 -0.43
CA ILE A 55 -6.72 -8.17 -1.47
C ILE A 55 -5.36 -7.47 -1.40
N SER A 56 -4.94 -7.08 -0.20
CA SER A 56 -3.65 -6.42 0.02
C SER A 56 -2.46 -7.31 -0.36
N CYS A 57 -2.49 -8.60 -0.01
CA CYS A 57 -1.47 -9.57 -0.41
C CYS A 57 -1.43 -9.74 -1.93
N GLY A 58 -2.59 -9.92 -2.58
CA GLY A 58 -2.67 -10.06 -4.03
C GLY A 58 -2.14 -8.82 -4.76
N PHE A 59 -2.46 -7.63 -4.28
CA PHE A 59 -1.95 -6.37 -4.83
C PHE A 59 -0.42 -6.26 -4.71
N ASN A 60 0.13 -6.61 -3.54
CA ASN A 60 1.59 -6.58 -3.32
C ASN A 60 2.33 -7.56 -4.24
N LEU A 61 1.81 -8.79 -4.39
CA LEU A 61 2.37 -9.78 -5.30
C LEU A 61 2.33 -9.29 -6.76
N TYR A 62 1.20 -8.72 -7.19
CA TYR A 62 1.06 -8.12 -8.52
C TYR A 62 2.09 -7.01 -8.77
N LYS A 63 2.24 -6.06 -7.83
CA LYS A 63 3.23 -4.97 -7.94
C LYS A 63 4.66 -5.50 -7.98
N TYR A 64 4.97 -6.51 -7.17
CA TYR A 64 6.28 -7.14 -7.15
C TYR A 64 6.59 -7.82 -8.48
N HIS A 65 5.66 -8.60 -9.02
CA HIS A 65 5.79 -9.26 -10.32
C HIS A 65 6.04 -8.24 -11.44
N ASN A 66 5.23 -7.19 -11.52
CA ASN A 66 5.42 -6.13 -12.51
C ASN A 66 6.74 -5.40 -12.35
N LYS A 67 7.20 -5.18 -11.11
CA LYS A 67 8.51 -4.55 -10.86
C LYS A 67 9.66 -5.42 -11.35
N ARG A 68 9.58 -6.75 -11.18
CA ARG A 68 10.59 -7.70 -11.67
C ARG A 68 10.62 -7.82 -13.18
N ASN A 69 9.46 -7.78 -13.82
CA ASN A 69 9.33 -7.93 -15.27
C ASN A 69 9.41 -6.61 -16.04
N ARG A 70 9.58 -5.48 -15.34
CA ARG A 70 9.81 -4.20 -15.97
C ARG A 70 11.18 -4.24 -16.63
N THR A 71 11.21 -4.33 -17.95
CA THR A 71 12.42 -4.09 -18.73
C THR A 71 12.91 -2.69 -18.41
N PRO A 72 14.19 -2.49 -18.05
CA PRO A 72 14.71 -1.14 -17.86
C PRO A 72 14.49 -0.38 -19.17
N LEU A 73 13.89 0.81 -19.05
CA LEU A 73 13.87 1.76 -20.15
C LEU A 73 15.34 2.05 -20.47
N VAL A 74 15.81 1.63 -21.63
CA VAL A 74 17.06 2.12 -22.20
C VAL A 74 16.75 3.54 -22.61
N VAL A 75 17.13 4.50 -21.75
CA VAL A 75 17.09 5.93 -22.03
C VAL A 75 18.42 6.33 -22.62
#